data_AF-A0A7S3U6W6-F1
#
_entry.id   AF-A0A7S3U6W6-F1
#
_cell.length_a   1.000
_cell.length_b   1.000
_cell.length_c   1.000
_cell.angle_alpha   90.00
_cell.angle_beta   90.00
_cell.angle_gamma   90.00
#
_symmetry.space_group_name_H-M   'P 1'
#
loop_
_entity.id
_entity.type
_entity.pdbx_description
1 polymer ?
#
loop_
_entity_poly.entity_id
_entity_poly.type
_entity_poly.pdbx_seq_one_letter_code
_entity_poly.pdbx_strand_id
1 'polypeptide(L)'
;MKSLEKLIQGKMSKTLSKFLEKNIVQKGIEEELLISDKKLAKTITEKLNIAVKTGDKANELLRCIRFQMSSLLEGLDDADLKQMSLGLAHSFSRYKLQFSSEKVDTMIIQAVSLLEDLDKELNNYAMRLKEWYSWHFPELGKIVTDNVAFAQAVILIGMRTNVKNLSLDQLQ
;
A
#
# COMPACT_ATOMS: atom_id res chain seq x y z
N MET A 1 -9.58 -6.76 -6.75
CA MET A 1 -8.94 -6.58 -8.07
C MET A 1 -9.33 -7.65 -9.10
N LYS A 2 -9.00 -8.94 -8.89
CA LYS A 2 -9.32 -10.02 -9.86
C LYS A 2 -10.81 -10.14 -10.25
N SER A 3 -11.73 -9.85 -9.32
CA SER A 3 -13.18 -9.85 -9.62
C SER A 3 -13.62 -8.66 -10.46
N LEU A 4 -13.02 -7.48 -10.26
CA LEU A 4 -13.28 -6.26 -11.04
C LEU A 4 -12.74 -6.39 -12.46
N GLU A 5 -11.53 -6.95 -12.61
CA GLU A 5 -10.93 -7.25 -13.92
C GLU A 5 -11.82 -8.20 -14.73
N LYS A 6 -12.30 -9.27 -14.10
CA LYS A 6 -13.24 -10.20 -14.72
C LYS A 6 -14.54 -9.52 -15.11
N LEU A 7 -15.08 -8.65 -14.25
CA LEU A 7 -16.29 -7.88 -14.56
C LEU A 7 -16.11 -6.98 -15.80
N ILE A 8 -14.98 -6.27 -15.91
CA ILE A 8 -14.68 -5.41 -17.06
C ILE A 8 -14.49 -6.22 -18.35
N GLN A 9 -13.89 -7.41 -18.25
CA GLN A 9 -13.76 -8.32 -19.39
C GLN A 9 -15.09 -9.04 -19.72
N GLY A 10 -16.18 -8.78 -18.98
CA GLY A 10 -17.45 -9.47 -19.13
C GLY A 10 -17.41 -10.94 -18.68
N LYS A 11 -16.38 -11.35 -17.95
CA LYS A 11 -16.18 -12.72 -17.46
C LYS A 11 -16.72 -12.88 -16.04
N MET A 12 -17.22 -14.08 -15.76
CA MET A 12 -17.72 -14.42 -14.43
C MET A 12 -16.61 -14.60 -13.39
N SER A 13 -16.75 -13.94 -12.24
CA SER A 13 -15.89 -14.14 -11.07
C SER A 13 -16.40 -15.31 -10.20
N LYS A 14 -15.49 -15.96 -9.45
CA LYS A 14 -15.85 -17.08 -8.57
C LYS A 14 -16.84 -16.65 -7.47
N THR A 15 -16.70 -15.43 -6.97
CA THR A 15 -17.61 -14.85 -5.98
C THR A 15 -19.02 -14.67 -6.56
N LEU A 16 -19.11 -14.20 -7.80
CA LEU A 16 -20.39 -14.00 -8.47
C LEU A 16 -21.09 -15.34 -8.79
N SER A 17 -20.35 -16.38 -9.20
CA SER A 17 -20.90 -17.73 -9.38
C SER A 17 -21.55 -18.25 -8.10
N LYS A 18 -20.80 -18.22 -6.99
CA LYS A 18 -21.31 -18.68 -5.68
C LYS A 18 -22.53 -17.89 -5.21
N PHE A 19 -22.57 -16.58 -5.49
CA PHE A 19 -23.69 -15.74 -5.11
C PHE A 19 -24.96 -16.09 -5.91
N LEU A 20 -24.84 -16.31 -7.21
CA LEU A 20 -25.97 -16.67 -8.07
C LEU A 20 -26.44 -18.12 -7.79
N GLU A 21 -25.53 -19.04 -7.55
CA GLU A 21 -25.87 -20.41 -7.12
C GLU A 21 -26.67 -20.43 -5.81
N LYS A 22 -26.25 -19.63 -4.82
CA LYS A 22 -26.93 -19.55 -3.52
C LYS A 22 -28.29 -18.85 -3.57
N ASN A 23 -28.44 -17.82 -4.39
CA ASN A 23 -29.66 -16.99 -4.37
C ASN A 23 -30.68 -17.36 -5.45
N ILE A 24 -30.26 -17.93 -6.58
CA ILE A 24 -31.15 -18.23 -7.71
C ILE A 24 -31.35 -19.74 -7.82
N VAL A 25 -30.26 -20.51 -7.91
CA VAL A 25 -30.33 -21.96 -8.14
C VAL A 25 -30.86 -22.71 -6.91
N GLN A 26 -30.38 -22.37 -5.71
CA GLN A 26 -30.84 -23.04 -4.47
C GLN A 26 -32.24 -22.62 -4.01
N LYS A 27 -32.77 -21.50 -4.51
CA LYS A 27 -34.12 -21.03 -4.17
C LYS A 27 -35.19 -21.41 -5.20
N GLY A 28 -34.81 -22.07 -6.31
CA GLY A 28 -35.75 -22.53 -7.33
C GLY A 28 -36.48 -21.40 -8.06
N ILE A 29 -35.87 -20.22 -8.15
CA ILE A 29 -36.48 -19.04 -8.75
C ILE A 29 -36.19 -19.06 -10.26
N GLU A 30 -37.21 -19.34 -11.07
CA GLU A 30 -37.18 -19.27 -12.55
C GLU A 30 -37.33 -17.82 -13.09
N GLU A 31 -37.16 -16.82 -12.23
CA GLU A 31 -37.35 -15.42 -12.61
C GLU A 31 -36.21 -14.87 -13.47
N GLU A 32 -36.59 -13.92 -14.33
CA GLU A 32 -35.71 -13.29 -15.30
C GLU A 32 -34.72 -12.33 -14.61
N LEU A 33 -33.42 -12.59 -14.74
CA LEU A 33 -32.40 -11.73 -14.18
C LEU A 33 -32.11 -10.54 -15.12
N LEU A 34 -32.25 -9.32 -14.58
CA LEU A 34 -31.94 -8.10 -15.32
C LEU A 34 -30.46 -7.72 -15.15
N ILE A 35 -29.74 -7.59 -16.26
CA ILE A 35 -28.31 -7.23 -16.26
C ILE A 35 -28.06 -6.07 -17.23
N SER A 36 -27.27 -5.08 -16.81
CA SER A 36 -26.90 -3.94 -17.68
C SER A 36 -25.93 -4.32 -18.81
N ASP A 37 -24.98 -5.22 -18.53
CA ASP A 37 -23.90 -5.53 -19.48
C ASP A 37 -24.22 -6.76 -20.35
N LYS A 38 -24.31 -6.53 -21.66
CA LYS A 38 -24.66 -7.57 -22.65
C LYS A 38 -23.62 -8.70 -22.71
N LYS A 39 -22.34 -8.41 -22.47
CA LYS A 39 -21.28 -9.42 -22.50
C LYS A 39 -21.36 -10.35 -21.28
N LEU A 40 -21.56 -9.75 -20.11
CA LEU A 40 -21.73 -10.49 -18.87
C LEU A 40 -22.99 -11.35 -18.89
N ALA A 41 -24.09 -10.82 -19.45
CA ALA A 41 -25.34 -11.56 -19.63
C ALA A 41 -25.14 -12.86 -20.41
N LYS A 42 -24.44 -12.79 -21.56
CA LYS A 42 -24.11 -13.99 -22.36
C LYS A 42 -23.33 -15.02 -21.55
N THR A 43 -22.27 -14.58 -20.85
CA THR A 43 -21.44 -15.49 -20.04
C THR A 43 -22.19 -16.09 -18.85
N ILE A 44 -23.22 -15.42 -18.33
CA ILE A 44 -24.09 -15.95 -17.26
C ILE A 44 -25.06 -16.98 -17.82
N THR A 45 -25.74 -16.68 -18.93
CA THR A 45 -26.65 -17.62 -19.59
C THR A 45 -25.90 -18.90 -19.98
N GLU A 46 -24.70 -18.79 -20.54
CA GLU A 46 -23.88 -19.95 -20.92
C GLU A 46 -23.44 -20.83 -19.73
N LYS A 47 -23.22 -20.24 -18.55
CA LYS A 47 -22.64 -20.97 -17.40
C LYS A 47 -23.66 -21.46 -16.38
N LEU A 48 -24.75 -20.73 -16.20
CA LEU A 48 -25.73 -20.96 -15.13
C LEU A 48 -27.11 -21.31 -15.68
N ASN A 49 -27.30 -21.29 -17.02
CA ASN A 49 -28.57 -21.57 -17.70
C ASN A 49 -29.75 -20.72 -17.18
N ILE A 50 -29.48 -19.51 -16.71
CA ILE A 50 -30.47 -18.55 -16.21
C ILE A 50 -30.98 -17.69 -17.38
N ALA A 51 -32.29 -17.42 -17.42
CA ALA A 51 -32.90 -16.46 -18.34
C ALA A 51 -32.48 -15.03 -17.96
N VAL A 52 -31.60 -14.41 -18.76
CA VAL A 52 -31.12 -13.05 -18.53
C VAL A 52 -31.73 -12.11 -19.57
N LYS A 53 -32.37 -11.02 -19.12
CA LYS A 53 -32.83 -9.94 -19.99
C LYS A 53 -31.91 -8.73 -19.91
N THR A 54 -31.54 -8.22 -21.07
CA THR A 54 -30.83 -6.94 -21.23
C THR A 54 -31.69 -6.02 -22.07
N GLY A 55 -31.91 -4.79 -21.63
CA GLY A 55 -32.77 -3.82 -22.32
C GLY A 55 -32.78 -2.45 -21.65
N ASP A 56 -33.37 -1.46 -22.33
CA ASP A 56 -33.38 -0.07 -21.85
C ASP A 56 -34.13 0.07 -20.51
N LYS A 57 -35.22 -0.68 -20.33
CA LYS A 57 -35.94 -0.77 -19.06
C LYS A 57 -35.05 -1.27 -17.90
N ALA A 58 -34.16 -2.22 -18.16
CA ALA A 58 -33.22 -2.72 -17.15
C ALA A 58 -32.20 -1.64 -16.76
N ASN A 59 -31.73 -0.85 -17.74
CA ASN A 59 -30.77 0.22 -17.50
C ASN A 59 -31.40 1.40 -16.76
N GLU A 60 -32.64 1.76 -17.07
CA GLU A 60 -33.39 2.77 -16.31
C GLU A 60 -33.61 2.34 -14.86
N LEU A 61 -34.05 1.09 -14.64
CA LEU A 61 -34.21 0.55 -13.29
C LEU A 61 -32.89 0.60 -12.50
N LEU A 62 -31.79 0.16 -13.11
CA LEU A 62 -30.46 0.20 -12.49
C LEU A 62 -29.91 1.62 -12.31
N ARG A 63 -30.40 2.60 -13.08
CA ARG A 63 -30.11 4.03 -12.84
C ARG A 63 -30.87 4.54 -11.61
N CYS A 64 -32.15 4.21 -11.48
CA CYS A 64 -32.96 4.57 -10.30
C CYS A 64 -32.41 3.95 -9.01
N ILE A 65 -31.99 2.68 -9.06
CA ILE A 65 -31.37 2.00 -7.91
C ILE A 65 -30.07 2.69 -7.50
N ARG A 66 -29.23 3.12 -8.47
CA ARG A 66 -27.99 3.86 -8.16
C ARG A 66 -28.26 5.24 -7.57
N PHE A 67 -29.33 5.91 -8.00
CA PHE A 67 -29.72 7.21 -7.45
C PHE A 67 -30.19 7.08 -6.00
N GLN A 68 -30.98 6.05 -5.68
CA GLN A 68 -31.52 5.80 -4.34
C GLN A 68 -30.63 4.87 -3.49
N MET A 69 -29.38 4.64 -3.90
CA MET A 69 -28.51 3.62 -3.31
C MET A 69 -28.23 3.87 -1.81
N SER A 70 -28.12 5.14 -1.42
CA SER A 70 -27.92 5.56 -0.03
C SER A 70 -29.13 5.26 0.87
N SER A 71 -30.34 5.22 0.31
CA SER A 71 -31.57 4.89 1.05
C SER A 71 -31.92 3.41 1.00
N LEU A 72 -31.40 2.64 0.05
CA LEU A 72 -31.63 1.20 -0.09
C LEU A 72 -30.64 0.37 0.73
N LEU A 73 -29.47 0.92 1.05
CA LEU A 73 -28.44 0.26 1.84
C LEU A 73 -28.46 0.84 3.26
N GLU A 74 -29.23 0.23 4.15
CA GLU A 74 -29.22 0.58 5.56
C GLU A 74 -27.87 0.22 6.19
N GLY A 75 -27.27 1.17 6.91
CA GLY A 75 -26.03 0.95 7.68
C GLY A 75 -24.71 1.29 6.96
N LEU A 76 -24.75 1.92 5.78
CA LEU A 76 -23.58 2.48 5.13
C LEU A 76 -23.70 4.01 5.03
N ASP A 77 -22.74 4.72 5.60
CA ASP A 77 -22.69 6.18 5.48
C ASP A 77 -22.22 6.60 4.07
N ASP A 78 -22.72 7.74 3.59
CA ASP A 78 -22.36 8.28 2.28
C ASP A 78 -20.87 8.61 2.19
N ALA A 79 -20.26 8.99 3.32
CA ALA A 79 -18.82 9.22 3.43
C ALA A 79 -18.02 7.93 3.16
N ASP A 80 -18.43 6.82 3.77
CA ASP A 80 -17.77 5.52 3.61
C ASP A 80 -17.88 5.00 2.17
N LEU A 81 -19.04 5.16 1.55
CA LEU A 81 -19.26 4.80 0.14
C LEU A 81 -18.34 5.58 -0.80
N LYS A 82 -18.17 6.89 -0.56
CA LYS A 82 -17.25 7.73 -1.34
C LYS A 82 -15.80 7.29 -1.14
N GLN A 83 -15.38 7.01 0.10
CA GLN A 83 -14.03 6.55 0.40
C GLN A 83 -13.74 5.17 -0.23
N MET A 84 -14.70 4.25 -0.18
CA MET A 84 -14.60 2.95 -0.83
C MET A 84 -14.50 3.07 -2.35
N SER A 85 -15.35 3.92 -2.95
CA SER A 85 -15.30 4.24 -4.39
C SER A 85 -13.94 4.79 -4.80
N LEU A 86 -13.41 5.74 -4.04
CA LEU A 86 -12.10 6.36 -4.29
C LEU A 86 -10.96 5.32 -4.20
N GLY A 87 -10.96 4.48 -3.16
CA GLY A 87 -9.97 3.43 -2.98
C GLY A 87 -10.00 2.40 -4.11
N LEU A 88 -11.20 2.03 -4.58
CA LEU A 88 -11.37 1.14 -5.72
C LEU A 88 -10.88 1.79 -7.02
N ALA A 89 -11.24 3.05 -7.27
CA ALA A 89 -10.82 3.81 -8.44
C ALA A 89 -9.31 3.97 -8.52
N HIS A 90 -8.66 4.31 -7.40
CA HIS A 90 -7.20 4.40 -7.29
C HIS A 90 -6.54 3.04 -7.56
N SER A 91 -7.05 1.97 -6.94
CA SER A 91 -6.50 0.62 -7.14
C SER A 91 -6.65 0.16 -8.60
N PHE A 92 -7.79 0.43 -9.20
CA PHE A 92 -8.07 0.13 -10.60
C PHE A 92 -7.18 0.92 -11.56
N SER A 93 -7.07 2.23 -11.36
CA SER A 93 -6.20 3.09 -12.16
C SER A 93 -4.74 2.63 -12.07
N ARG A 94 -4.24 2.35 -10.86
CA ARG A 94 -2.89 1.80 -10.65
C ARG A 94 -2.67 0.48 -11.39
N TYR A 95 -3.63 -0.44 -11.34
CA TYR A 95 -3.54 -1.71 -12.05
C TYR A 95 -3.53 -1.55 -13.57
N LYS A 96 -4.34 -0.63 -14.11
CA LYS A 96 -4.34 -0.35 -15.56
C LYS A 96 -3.09 0.37 -16.02
N LEU A 97 -2.54 1.24 -15.17
CA LEU A 97 -1.34 2.06 -15.42
C LEU A 97 -0.05 1.42 -14.92
N GLN A 98 -0.02 0.13 -14.59
CA GLN A 98 1.07 -0.56 -13.87
C GLN A 98 2.45 -0.57 -14.58
N PHE A 99 2.62 0.17 -15.66
CA PHE A 99 3.90 0.49 -16.28
C PHE A 99 4.12 2.01 -16.35
N SER A 100 4.28 2.68 -15.19
CA SER A 100 4.92 4.00 -15.18
C SER A 100 6.22 3.92 -14.40
N SER A 101 7.34 4.05 -15.13
CA SER A 101 8.71 4.15 -14.60
C SER A 101 8.91 5.38 -13.71
N GLU A 102 8.05 6.40 -13.82
CA GLU A 102 8.17 7.69 -13.12
C GLU A 102 8.12 7.57 -11.59
N LYS A 103 7.49 6.50 -11.06
CA LYS A 103 7.45 6.26 -9.62
C LYS A 103 8.79 5.77 -9.05
N VAL A 104 9.57 5.05 -9.86
CA VAL A 104 10.90 4.59 -9.43
C VAL A 104 11.85 5.79 -9.38
N ASP A 105 11.78 6.69 -10.35
CA ASP A 105 12.64 7.88 -10.44
C ASP A 105 12.43 8.81 -9.24
N THR A 106 11.18 8.98 -8.79
CA THR A 106 10.86 9.77 -7.60
C THR A 106 11.49 9.17 -6.33
N MET A 107 11.48 7.84 -6.19
CA MET A 107 12.09 7.17 -5.03
C MET A 107 13.61 7.30 -5.03
N ILE A 108 14.24 7.27 -6.21
CA ILE A 108 15.70 7.46 -6.35
C ILE A 108 16.09 8.88 -5.93
N ILE A 109 15.36 9.90 -6.40
CA ILE A 109 15.60 11.29 -6.01
C ILE A 109 15.49 11.43 -4.48
N GLN A 110 14.44 10.86 -3.88
CA GLN A 110 14.27 10.89 -2.43
C GLN A 110 15.39 10.16 -1.67
N ALA A 111 15.87 9.03 -2.19
CA ALA A 111 16.96 8.28 -1.57
C ALA A 111 18.30 9.03 -1.62
N VAL A 112 18.60 9.72 -2.73
CA VAL A 112 19.81 10.55 -2.85
C VAL A 112 19.75 11.74 -1.90
N SER A 113 18.63 12.47 -1.85
CA SER A 113 18.46 13.58 -0.91
C SER A 113 18.59 13.12 0.55
N LEU A 114 18.02 11.96 0.90
CA LEU A 114 18.14 11.41 2.24
C LEU A 114 19.60 11.06 2.60
N LEU A 115 20.38 10.58 1.64
CA LEU A 115 21.79 10.25 1.87
C LEU A 115 22.60 11.52 2.18
N GLU A 116 22.38 12.60 1.43
CA GLU A 116 23.01 13.91 1.68
C GLU A 116 22.64 14.48 3.07
N ASP A 117 21.36 14.39 3.45
CA ASP A 117 20.88 14.83 4.75
C ASP A 117 21.52 14.01 5.90
N LEU A 118 21.64 12.69 5.72
CA LEU A 118 22.28 11.81 6.70
C LEU A 118 23.76 12.13 6.90
N ASP A 119 24.51 12.40 5.83
CA ASP A 119 25.93 12.75 5.93
C ASP A 119 26.15 14.05 6.71
N LYS A 120 25.26 15.04 6.51
CA LYS A 120 25.32 16.31 7.25
C LYS A 120 25.01 16.12 8.74
N GLU A 121 23.95 15.39 9.05
CA GLU A 121 23.54 15.14 10.44
C GLU A 121 24.55 14.25 11.19
N LEU A 122 25.12 13.23 10.52
CA LEU A 122 26.15 12.37 11.10
C LEU A 122 27.38 13.20 11.52
N ASN A 123 27.81 14.13 10.68
CA ASN A 123 28.90 15.04 11.03
C ASN A 123 28.57 15.95 12.21
N ASN A 124 27.36 16.52 12.24
CA ASN A 124 26.90 17.32 13.40
C ASN A 124 26.93 16.50 14.69
N TYR A 125 26.40 15.27 14.67
CA TYR A 125 26.42 14.39 15.83
C TYR A 125 27.84 13.98 16.24
N ALA A 126 28.71 13.70 15.28
CA ALA A 126 30.09 13.34 15.56
C ALA A 126 30.87 14.48 16.21
N MET A 127 30.71 15.71 15.71
CA MET A 127 31.29 16.90 16.33
C MET A 127 30.76 17.09 17.76
N ARG A 128 29.45 16.92 17.96
CA ARG A 128 28.84 17.05 19.28
C ARG A 128 29.34 16.00 20.28
N LEU A 129 29.50 14.76 19.81
CA LEU A 129 30.03 13.65 20.60
C LEU A 129 31.50 13.89 20.96
N LYS A 130 32.31 14.38 20.01
CA LYS A 130 33.70 14.78 20.27
C LYS A 130 33.78 15.88 21.32
N GLU A 131 32.96 16.92 21.23
CA GLU A 131 32.91 18.00 22.22
C GLU A 131 32.56 17.46 23.62
N TRP A 132 31.47 16.70 23.74
CA TRP A 132 31.01 16.15 25.03
C TRP A 132 32.04 15.24 25.68
N TYR A 133 32.60 14.30 24.92
CA TYR A 133 33.57 13.36 25.49
C TYR A 133 34.94 14.00 25.76
N SER A 134 35.29 15.07 25.04
CA SER A 134 36.54 15.82 25.29
C SER A 134 36.56 16.49 26.65
N TRP A 135 35.41 16.77 27.30
CA TRP A 135 35.38 17.25 28.69
C TRP A 135 35.91 16.20 29.67
N HIS A 136 35.76 14.92 29.36
CA HIS A 136 36.21 13.81 30.18
C HIS A 136 37.61 13.31 29.78
N PHE A 137 37.87 13.22 28.47
CA PHE A 137 39.13 12.72 27.93
C PHE A 137 39.57 13.50 26.67
N PRO A 138 40.19 14.69 26.84
CA PRO A 138 40.48 15.64 25.76
C PRO A 138 41.57 15.18 24.79
N GLU A 139 42.44 14.26 25.23
CA GLU A 139 43.55 13.73 24.41
C GLU A 139 43.03 12.86 23.26
N LEU A 140 41.94 12.10 23.49
CA LEU A 140 41.36 11.22 22.47
C LEU A 140 40.84 11.98 21.25
N GLY A 141 40.23 13.15 21.47
CA GLY A 141 39.70 14.00 20.39
C GLY A 141 40.77 14.56 19.46
N LYS A 142 42.02 14.67 19.94
CA LYS A 142 43.17 15.10 19.13
C LYS A 142 43.83 13.93 18.40
N ILE A 143 43.77 12.73 18.96
CA ILE A 143 44.44 11.54 18.43
C ILE A 143 43.60 10.88 17.33
N VAL A 144 42.28 10.73 17.55
CA VAL A 144 41.39 10.04 16.61
C VAL A 144 40.62 11.07 15.80
N THR A 145 41.00 11.21 14.53
CA THR A 145 40.40 12.17 13.60
C THR A 145 39.12 11.63 12.96
N ASP A 146 39.05 10.32 12.68
CA ASP A 146 37.86 9.70 12.11
C ASP A 146 36.68 9.67 13.11
N ASN A 147 35.49 10.03 12.61
CA ASN A 147 34.28 10.16 13.42
C ASN A 147 33.74 8.79 13.87
N VAL A 148 33.84 7.78 13.01
CA VAL A 148 33.32 6.43 13.30
C VAL A 148 34.24 5.72 14.30
N ALA A 149 35.56 5.73 14.04
CA ALA A 149 36.54 5.20 14.97
C ALA A 149 36.49 5.90 16.34
N PHE A 150 36.26 7.22 16.37
CA PHE A 150 36.10 7.96 17.62
C PHE A 150 34.86 7.49 18.40
N ALA A 151 33.71 7.30 17.73
CA ALA A 151 32.50 6.81 18.39
C ALA A 151 32.69 5.38 18.96
N GLN A 152 33.34 4.49 18.19
CA GLN A 152 33.66 3.13 18.65
C GLN A 152 34.62 3.15 19.86
N ALA A 153 35.65 4.00 19.82
CA ALA A 153 36.58 4.18 20.94
C ALA A 153 35.88 4.69 22.20
N VAL A 154 34.94 5.64 22.07
CA VAL A 154 34.16 6.14 23.22
C VAL A 154 33.34 5.02 23.87
N ILE A 155 32.73 4.14 23.07
CA ILE A 155 31.95 3.00 23.57
C ILE A 155 32.86 2.00 24.31
N LEU A 156 34.02 1.68 23.74
CA LEU A 156 34.96 0.72 24.33
C LEU A 156 35.61 1.26 25.61
N ILE A 157 36.00 2.53 25.60
CA ILE A 157 36.70 3.14 26.74
C ILE A 157 35.74 3.40 27.90
N GLY A 158 34.58 4.02 27.64
CA GLY A 158 33.66 4.46 28.69
C GLY A 158 34.35 5.41 29.69
N MET A 159 34.77 4.90 30.85
CA MET A 159 35.50 5.66 31.88
C MET A 159 37.02 5.59 31.70
N ARG A 160 37.72 6.69 32.03
CA ARG A 160 39.17 6.85 31.81
C ARG A 160 40.03 5.79 32.51
N THR A 161 39.56 5.20 33.60
CA THR A 161 40.25 4.13 34.33
C THR A 161 40.36 2.84 33.53
N ASN A 162 39.40 2.57 32.64
CA ASN A 162 39.32 1.33 31.87
C ASN A 162 40.34 1.31 30.72
N VAL A 163 40.82 2.47 30.28
CA VAL A 163 41.84 2.62 29.22
C VAL A 163 43.09 1.79 29.50
N LYS A 164 43.48 1.63 30.78
CA LYS A 164 44.69 0.89 31.17
C LYS A 164 44.61 -0.61 30.91
N ASN A 165 43.40 -1.17 30.84
CA ASN A 165 43.16 -2.60 30.72
C ASN A 165 42.67 -3.00 29.32
N LEU A 166 42.50 -2.04 28.40
CA LEU A 166 42.03 -2.26 27.04
C LEU A 166 43.19 -2.61 26.11
N SER A 167 43.06 -3.71 25.37
CA SER A 167 43.97 -4.09 24.29
C SER A 167 43.49 -3.51 22.95
N LEU A 168 44.42 -3.03 22.13
CA LEU A 168 44.15 -2.37 20.83
C LEU A 168 43.48 -3.30 19.80
N ASP A 169 43.51 -4.62 20.00
CA ASP A 169 42.85 -5.60 19.11
C ASP A 169 41.31 -5.51 19.13
N GLN A 170 40.71 -4.80 20.10
CA GLN A 170 39.25 -4.63 20.19
C GLN A 170 38.73 -3.42 19.39
N LEU A 171 39.61 -2.66 18.73
CA LEU A 171 39.29 -1.45 17.96
C LEU A 171 39.20 -1.67 16.43
N GLN A 172 39.32 -2.92 15.96
CA GLN A 172 39.06 -3.31 14.56
C GLN A 172 37.60 -3.68 14.33
#